data_AF-A0A9W4JS05-F1
#
_entry.id   AF-A0A9W4JS05-F1
#
_cell.length_a   1.000
_cell.length_b   1.000
_cell.length_c   1.000
_cell.angle_alpha   90.00
_cell.angle_beta   90.00
_cell.angle_gamma   90.00
#
_symmetry.space_group_name_H-M   'P 1'
#
loop_
_entity.id
_entity.type
_entity.pdbx_description
1 polymer ?
#
loop_
_entity_poly.entity_id
_entity_poly.type
_entity_poly.pdbx_seq_one_letter_code
_entity_poly.pdbx_strand_id
1 'polypeptide(L)'
;MSTPGFSTKFRTTPRLSHYDVVIVGGATSGSSIARHLQTNSDFHGSVLVVERDPSLQFSATKASNNCMRQQFATTINVEIAQYTTAFVKRYGSNFGYDPRVPDDPIRNFGYLYLSGSQSFTKVLQKDQQLQADCGAGTKIISAKDVKRKYPFFYTGDLDARSLNTKDEGAFIAINMVEWMRKLAGIDLSIEARRRYTYIFSVDDPLPQDLPLTIDPTSVHIRSYGLKDYLVGCLSISPNVVVDVNDFSFVENA
;
A
#
# COMPACT_ATOMS: atom_id res chain seq x y z
N MET A 1 -5.51 1.98 -38.55
CA MET A 1 -4.41 2.80 -37.97
C MET A 1 -3.92 2.06 -36.75
N SER A 2 -2.72 1.49 -36.81
CA SER A 2 -2.11 0.76 -35.71
C SER A 2 -1.65 1.75 -34.63
N THR A 3 -2.14 1.56 -33.41
CA THR A 3 -1.65 2.26 -32.22
C THR A 3 -0.15 1.99 -32.09
N PRO A 4 0.73 2.99 -31.93
CA PRO A 4 2.16 2.74 -31.77
C PRO A 4 2.38 1.83 -30.56
N GLY A 5 2.93 0.65 -30.79
CA GLY A 5 3.34 -0.26 -29.74
C GLY A 5 4.41 0.42 -28.89
N PHE A 6 4.20 0.49 -27.58
CA PHE A 6 5.19 1.05 -26.69
C PHE A 6 6.42 0.14 -26.61
N SER A 7 7.60 0.71 -26.85
CA SER A 7 8.86 0.04 -26.56
C SER A 7 9.01 -0.13 -25.04
N THR A 8 9.11 -1.38 -24.59
CA THR A 8 9.37 -1.76 -23.19
C THR A 8 10.84 -1.65 -22.80
N LYS A 9 11.72 -1.19 -23.71
CA LYS A 9 13.15 -1.06 -23.44
C LYS A 9 13.47 0.32 -22.88
N PHE A 10 13.64 0.37 -21.56
CA PHE A 10 14.28 1.51 -20.90
C PHE A 10 15.73 1.62 -21.41
N ARG A 11 16.22 2.85 -21.54
CA ARG A 11 17.60 3.09 -21.97
C ARG A 11 18.54 2.76 -20.82
N THR A 12 19.66 2.12 -21.16
CA THR A 12 20.76 1.84 -20.21
C THR A 12 21.81 2.96 -20.17
N THR A 13 21.66 3.98 -21.01
CA THR A 13 22.53 5.17 -21.04
C THR A 13 21.73 6.45 -20.87
N PRO A 14 22.24 7.42 -20.09
CA PRO A 14 21.60 8.72 -19.92
C PRO A 14 21.60 9.49 -21.25
N ARG A 15 20.59 10.36 -21.43
CA ARG A 15 20.47 11.21 -22.64
C ARG A 15 21.29 12.49 -22.54
N LEU A 16 21.49 12.98 -21.33
CA LEU A 16 22.23 14.20 -21.03
C LEU A 16 23.50 13.84 -20.27
N SER A 17 24.52 14.70 -20.37
CA SER A 17 25.74 14.58 -19.57
C SER A 17 25.55 15.06 -18.12
N HIS A 18 24.48 15.81 -17.85
CA HIS A 18 24.16 16.40 -16.54
C HIS A 18 22.65 16.39 -16.29
N TYR A 19 22.25 16.29 -15.02
CA TYR A 19 20.86 16.34 -14.58
C TYR A 19 20.74 17.20 -13.32
N ASP A 20 19.65 17.96 -13.19
CA ASP A 20 19.38 18.81 -12.02
C ASP A 20 18.93 17.97 -10.81
N VAL A 21 18.18 16.90 -11.08
CA VAL A 21 17.72 15.95 -10.06
C VAL A 21 17.98 14.53 -10.53
N VAL A 22 18.64 13.75 -9.67
CA VAL A 22 18.82 12.30 -9.85
C VAL A 22 18.07 11.58 -8.75
N ILE A 23 17.10 10.75 -9.11
CA ILE A 23 16.25 10.00 -8.17
C ILE A 23 16.61 8.53 -8.22
N VAL A 24 17.06 7.95 -7.11
CA VAL A 24 17.43 6.52 -7.04
C VAL A 24 16.27 5.70 -6.44
N GLY A 25 15.89 4.59 -7.09
CA GLY A 25 14.66 3.82 -6.91
C GLY A 25 13.53 4.24 -7.87
N GLY A 26 13.12 3.37 -8.79
CA GLY A 26 12.03 3.62 -9.74
C GLY A 26 10.70 3.02 -9.32
N ALA A 27 10.62 2.42 -8.13
CA ALA A 27 9.37 1.92 -7.57
C ALA A 27 8.41 3.07 -7.20
N THR A 28 7.44 2.84 -6.29
CA THR A 28 6.40 3.82 -5.95
C THR A 28 6.93 5.22 -5.64
N SER A 29 7.90 5.32 -4.75
CA SER A 29 8.38 6.62 -4.27
C SER A 29 9.07 7.42 -5.37
N GLY A 30 10.10 6.88 -6.01
CA GLY A 30 10.88 7.67 -6.97
C GLY A 30 10.13 8.00 -8.24
N SER A 31 9.25 7.11 -8.70
CA SER A 31 8.39 7.41 -9.85
C SER A 31 7.33 8.46 -9.53
N SER A 32 6.80 8.46 -8.30
CA SER A 32 5.91 9.52 -7.83
C SER A 32 6.66 10.86 -7.77
N ILE A 33 7.84 10.91 -7.15
CA ILE A 33 8.64 12.14 -7.04
C ILE A 33 8.95 12.70 -8.44
N ALA A 34 9.42 11.84 -9.37
CA ALA A 34 9.71 12.24 -10.74
C ALA A 34 8.50 12.85 -11.43
N ARG A 35 7.33 12.21 -11.28
CA ARG A 35 6.07 12.68 -11.87
C ARG A 35 5.63 14.01 -11.28
N HIS A 36 5.81 14.24 -9.98
CA HIS A 36 5.46 15.52 -9.35
C HIS A 36 6.41 16.64 -9.76
N LEU A 37 7.71 16.37 -9.89
CA LEU A 37 8.68 17.33 -10.43
C LEU A 37 8.35 17.69 -11.89
N GLN A 38 8.07 16.69 -12.74
CA GLN A 38 7.78 16.90 -14.16
C GLN A 38 6.52 17.73 -14.44
N THR A 39 5.56 17.80 -13.51
CA THR A 39 4.36 18.62 -13.70
C THR A 39 4.24 19.77 -12.74
N ASN A 40 5.26 20.03 -11.95
CA ASN A 40 5.34 21.26 -11.19
C ASN A 40 5.71 22.39 -12.17
N SER A 41 4.85 23.39 -12.30
CA SER A 41 5.09 24.55 -13.17
C SER A 41 6.37 25.31 -12.81
N ASP A 42 6.80 25.23 -11.55
CA ASP A 42 7.92 25.99 -11.03
C ASP A 42 9.25 25.23 -11.21
N PHE A 43 9.20 23.99 -11.67
CA PHE A 43 10.38 23.16 -11.93
C PHE A 43 10.61 22.99 -13.43
N HIS A 44 11.73 23.52 -13.91
CA HIS A 44 12.14 23.42 -15.32
C HIS A 44 13.42 22.59 -15.51
N GLY A 45 13.88 21.94 -14.44
CA GLY A 45 15.09 21.14 -14.46
C GLY A 45 14.89 19.79 -15.15
N SER A 46 16.02 19.13 -15.39
CA SER A 46 16.13 17.79 -15.92
C SER A 46 16.12 16.76 -14.79
N VAL A 47 15.32 15.70 -14.96
CA VAL A 47 15.20 14.59 -14.01
C VAL A 47 15.73 13.33 -14.66
N LEU A 48 16.65 12.66 -13.97
CA LEU A 48 17.01 11.27 -14.21
C LEU A 48 16.49 10.45 -13.05
N VAL A 49 15.69 9.42 -13.31
CA VAL A 49 15.42 8.43 -12.28
C VAL A 49 16.38 7.27 -12.49
N VAL A 50 16.70 6.49 -11.46
CA VAL A 50 17.62 5.36 -11.50
C VAL A 50 17.10 4.11 -10.66
N GLU A 51 16.72 2.93 -11.23
CA GLU A 51 16.16 1.62 -10.76
C GLU A 51 16.84 0.32 -11.30
N ARG A 52 17.52 -0.43 -10.43
CA ARG A 52 18.31 -1.63 -10.77
C ARG A 52 17.57 -2.72 -11.50
N ASP A 53 16.28 -2.87 -11.21
CA ASP A 53 15.45 -3.85 -11.87
C ASP A 53 14.30 -3.16 -12.63
N PRO A 54 14.44 -2.96 -13.95
CA PRO A 54 13.36 -2.44 -14.78
C PRO A 54 12.05 -3.22 -14.71
N SER A 55 12.08 -4.51 -14.31
CA SER A 55 10.87 -5.32 -14.12
C SER A 55 10.17 -5.08 -12.77
N LEU A 56 10.87 -4.47 -11.80
CA LEU A 56 10.46 -4.30 -10.40
C LEU A 56 10.16 -5.60 -9.66
N GLN A 57 10.55 -6.76 -10.21
CA GLN A 57 10.25 -8.07 -9.64
C GLN A 57 10.64 -8.14 -8.16
N PHE A 58 11.77 -7.53 -7.80
CA PHE A 58 12.29 -7.53 -6.43
C PHE A 58 11.98 -6.26 -5.63
N SER A 59 11.14 -5.36 -6.16
CA SER A 59 10.78 -4.13 -5.46
C SER A 59 9.75 -4.37 -4.37
N ALA A 60 9.81 -3.56 -3.29
CA ALA A 60 8.78 -3.54 -2.26
C ALA A 60 7.39 -3.20 -2.83
N THR A 61 7.31 -2.45 -3.93
CA THR A 61 6.05 -2.18 -4.64
C THR A 61 5.44 -3.46 -5.21
N LYS A 62 6.23 -4.33 -5.82
CA LYS A 62 5.75 -5.61 -6.39
C LYS A 62 5.40 -6.61 -5.31
N ALA A 63 6.13 -6.60 -4.20
CA ALA A 63 5.87 -7.43 -3.02
C ALA A 63 4.78 -6.86 -2.09
N SER A 64 4.22 -5.68 -2.40
CA SER A 64 3.26 -5.00 -1.54
C SER A 64 1.88 -5.66 -1.57
N ASN A 65 1.22 -5.69 -0.42
CA ASN A 65 -0.20 -6.06 -0.29
C ASN A 65 -1.15 -4.99 -0.84
N ASN A 66 -0.60 -3.90 -1.40
CA ASN A 66 -1.34 -2.88 -2.16
C ASN A 66 -2.38 -2.12 -1.32
N CYS A 67 -2.09 -2.07 -0.03
CA CYS A 67 -3.00 -1.74 1.04
C CYS A 67 -2.88 -0.27 1.44
N MET A 68 -4.00 0.46 1.51
CA MET A 68 -4.08 1.86 1.90
C MET A 68 -5.01 2.02 3.09
N ARG A 69 -4.59 2.80 4.09
CA ARG A 69 -5.36 3.15 5.29
C ARG A 69 -5.18 4.62 5.64
N GLN A 70 -6.10 5.16 6.42
CA GLN A 70 -6.03 6.49 7.05
C GLN A 70 -5.92 6.42 8.58
N GLN A 71 -6.09 5.23 9.18
CA GLN A 71 -5.89 5.00 10.62
C GLN A 71 -4.42 5.16 11.06
N PHE A 72 -3.99 6.40 11.29
CA PHE A 72 -2.68 6.79 11.81
C PHE A 72 -2.80 7.62 13.10
N ALA A 73 -1.68 7.75 13.82
CA ALA A 73 -1.60 8.43 15.12
C ALA A 73 -1.09 9.89 15.05
N THR A 74 -0.84 10.41 13.85
CA THR A 74 -0.39 11.80 13.64
C THR A 74 -1.09 12.42 12.45
N THR A 75 -1.41 13.72 12.55
CA THR A 75 -2.13 14.48 11.51
C THR A 75 -1.47 14.36 10.14
N ILE A 76 -0.14 14.58 10.08
CA ILE A 76 0.61 14.51 8.82
C ILE A 76 0.49 13.15 8.12
N ASN A 77 0.46 12.04 8.86
CA ASN A 77 0.32 10.72 8.25
C ASN A 77 -1.11 10.47 7.73
N VAL A 78 -2.13 11.02 8.41
CA VAL A 78 -3.51 10.99 7.92
C VAL A 78 -3.64 11.81 6.64
N GLU A 79 -3.07 13.01 6.61
CA GLU A 79 -3.10 13.90 5.44
C GLU A 79 -2.34 13.30 4.24
N ILE A 80 -1.17 12.70 4.45
CA ILE A 80 -0.44 11.97 3.40
C ILE A 80 -1.29 10.83 2.83
N ALA A 81 -1.99 10.09 3.67
CA ALA A 81 -2.88 9.02 3.24
C ALA A 81 -4.10 9.55 2.45
N GLN A 82 -4.67 10.66 2.88
CA GLN A 82 -5.77 11.32 2.19
C GLN A 82 -5.36 11.89 0.84
N TYR A 83 -4.16 12.49 0.76
CA TYR A 83 -3.56 12.92 -0.50
C TYR A 83 -3.42 11.74 -1.46
N THR A 84 -2.84 10.63 -0.98
CA THR A 84 -2.66 9.42 -1.80
C THR A 84 -4.01 8.84 -2.25
N THR A 85 -5.01 8.82 -1.36
CA THR A 85 -6.38 8.40 -1.70
C THR A 85 -6.95 9.29 -2.81
N ALA A 86 -6.86 10.61 -2.67
CA ALA A 86 -7.37 11.55 -3.64
C ALA A 86 -6.64 11.42 -4.99
N PHE A 87 -5.33 11.17 -4.95
CA PHE A 87 -4.51 10.92 -6.12
C PHE A 87 -4.95 9.65 -6.87
N VAL A 88 -5.16 8.54 -6.15
CA VAL A 88 -5.63 7.28 -6.73
C VAL A 88 -7.08 7.39 -7.24
N LYS A 89 -7.96 8.12 -6.55
CA LYS A 89 -9.33 8.36 -7.06
C LYS A 89 -9.37 9.18 -8.35
N ARG A 90 -8.34 9.99 -8.60
CA ARG A 90 -8.20 10.85 -9.77
C ARG A 90 -7.17 10.28 -10.76
N TYR A 91 -6.94 8.96 -10.72
CA TYR A 91 -5.86 8.30 -11.45
C TYR A 91 -5.82 8.71 -12.94
N GLY A 92 -6.93 8.54 -13.66
CA GLY A 92 -7.01 8.92 -15.08
C GLY A 92 -6.68 10.39 -15.36
N SER A 93 -7.24 11.33 -14.60
CA SER A 93 -6.99 12.77 -14.82
C SER A 93 -5.59 13.20 -14.39
N ASN A 94 -4.99 12.54 -13.38
CA ASN A 94 -3.63 12.80 -12.94
C ASN A 94 -2.58 12.37 -13.96
N PHE A 95 -2.90 11.46 -14.88
CA PHE A 95 -1.95 10.95 -15.89
C PHE A 95 -2.22 11.42 -17.31
N GLY A 96 -3.23 12.27 -17.50
CA GLY A 96 -3.71 12.69 -18.82
C GLY A 96 -4.65 11.66 -19.44
N TYR A 97 -5.41 12.08 -20.45
CA TYR A 97 -6.35 11.22 -21.19
C TYR A 97 -5.60 10.28 -22.13
N ASP A 98 -4.90 9.29 -21.58
CA ASP A 98 -4.41 8.14 -22.34
C ASP A 98 -5.35 6.94 -22.06
N PRO A 99 -6.05 6.42 -23.08
CA PRO A 99 -7.02 5.32 -22.90
C PRO A 99 -6.41 4.01 -22.42
N ARG A 100 -5.07 3.92 -22.32
CA ARG A 100 -4.33 2.77 -21.79
C ARG A 100 -4.04 2.88 -20.29
N VAL A 101 -4.31 4.03 -19.67
CA VAL A 101 -4.20 4.22 -18.22
C VAL A 101 -5.28 3.36 -17.56
N PRO A 102 -4.91 2.39 -16.70
CA PRO A 102 -5.90 1.56 -16.02
C PRO A 102 -6.81 2.41 -15.14
N ASP A 103 -8.12 2.18 -15.18
CA ASP A 103 -9.08 2.79 -14.26
C ASP A 103 -9.31 1.82 -13.09
N ASP A 104 -8.33 1.72 -12.19
CA ASP A 104 -8.36 0.80 -11.06
C ASP A 104 -8.91 1.52 -9.82
N PRO A 105 -10.21 1.36 -9.48
CA PRO A 105 -10.77 1.98 -8.29
C PRO A 105 -10.20 1.34 -7.02
N ILE A 106 -10.18 2.11 -5.94
CA ILE A 106 -9.87 1.58 -4.61
C ILE A 106 -10.95 0.55 -4.25
N ARG A 107 -10.56 -0.71 -4.03
CA ARG A 107 -11.43 -1.73 -3.44
C ARG A 107 -11.54 -1.46 -1.94
N ASN A 108 -12.57 -0.72 -1.55
CA ASN A 108 -12.81 -0.28 -0.17
C ASN A 108 -13.37 -1.40 0.72
N PHE A 109 -12.55 -2.38 1.10
CA PHE A 109 -12.95 -3.41 2.07
C PHE A 109 -12.80 -2.95 3.53
N GLY A 110 -12.02 -1.88 3.79
CA GLY A 110 -11.83 -1.30 5.13
C GLY A 110 -10.81 -1.98 6.04
N TYR A 111 -10.41 -1.30 7.12
CA TYR A 111 -9.49 -1.84 8.14
C TYR A 111 -10.16 -1.92 9.50
N LEU A 112 -9.98 -3.06 10.15
CA LEU A 112 -10.49 -3.37 11.47
C LEU A 112 -9.33 -3.64 12.43
N TYR A 113 -9.01 -2.69 13.31
CA TYR A 113 -8.08 -2.91 14.42
C TYR A 113 -8.84 -3.44 15.63
N LEU A 114 -8.34 -4.52 16.22
CA LEU A 114 -8.91 -5.14 17.41
C LEU A 114 -8.01 -4.88 18.61
N SER A 115 -8.63 -4.54 19.75
CA SER A 115 -7.94 -4.39 21.02
C SER A 115 -8.45 -5.43 22.02
N GLY A 116 -7.52 -6.16 22.64
CA GLY A 116 -7.78 -7.05 23.78
C GLY A 116 -7.32 -6.48 25.12
N SER A 117 -7.04 -5.17 25.20
CA SER A 117 -6.63 -4.53 26.45
C SER A 117 -7.14 -3.11 26.61
N GLN A 118 -7.37 -2.68 27.85
CA GLN A 118 -7.83 -1.32 28.15
C GLN A 118 -6.79 -0.26 27.74
N SER A 119 -5.50 -0.58 27.85
CA SER A 119 -4.42 0.34 27.46
C SER A 119 -4.43 0.60 25.96
N PHE A 120 -4.51 -0.44 25.13
CA PHE A 120 -4.56 -0.29 23.68
C PHE A 120 -5.90 0.29 23.22
N THR A 121 -7.00 0.02 23.93
CA THR A 121 -8.30 0.66 23.70
C THR A 121 -8.22 2.19 23.83
N LYS A 122 -7.53 2.70 24.86
CA LYS A 122 -7.32 4.15 25.03
C LYS A 122 -6.51 4.74 23.88
N VAL A 123 -5.52 4.00 23.35
CA VAL A 123 -4.76 4.41 22.17
C VAL A 123 -5.68 4.51 20.95
N LEU A 124 -6.47 3.47 20.67
CA LEU A 124 -7.42 3.50 19.54
C LEU A 124 -8.43 4.64 19.64
N GLN A 125 -8.95 4.95 20.84
CA GLN A 125 -9.88 6.06 21.05
C GLN A 125 -9.21 7.42 20.81
N LYS A 126 -8.00 7.62 21.34
CA LYS A 126 -7.23 8.85 21.12
C LYS A 126 -6.93 9.04 19.62
N ASP A 127 -6.45 8.00 18.96
CA ASP A 127 -6.08 8.06 17.54
C ASP A 127 -7.33 8.25 16.67
N GLN A 128 -8.46 7.62 17.02
CA GLN A 128 -9.72 7.80 16.31
C GLN A 128 -10.23 9.24 16.39
N GLN A 129 -10.07 9.93 17.52
CA GLN A 129 -10.42 11.35 17.62
C GLN A 129 -9.59 12.20 16.64
N LEU A 130 -8.26 12.02 16.63
CA LEU A 130 -7.38 12.71 15.69
C LEU A 130 -7.76 12.44 14.24
N GLN A 131 -8.08 11.19 13.91
CA GLN A 131 -8.50 10.79 12.57
C GLN A 131 -9.83 11.44 12.18
N ALA A 132 -10.78 11.53 13.12
CA ALA A 132 -12.06 12.21 12.91
C ALA A 132 -11.88 13.72 12.69
N ASP A 133 -10.96 14.35 13.44
CA ASP A 133 -10.62 15.77 13.27
C ASP A 133 -10.02 16.05 11.87
N CYS A 134 -9.32 15.06 11.29
CA CYS A 134 -8.84 15.10 9.90
C CYS A 134 -9.91 14.71 8.86
N GLY A 135 -11.12 14.34 9.28
CA GLY A 135 -12.23 13.93 8.39
C GLY A 135 -12.17 12.47 7.90
N ALA A 136 -11.36 11.62 8.51
CA ALA A 136 -11.33 10.18 8.21
C ALA A 136 -12.63 9.49 8.65
N GLY A 137 -12.97 8.37 8.01
CA GLY A 137 -14.21 7.63 8.27
C GLY A 137 -14.19 6.71 9.49
N THR A 138 -13.13 6.77 10.31
CA THR A 138 -12.89 5.82 11.40
C THR A 138 -13.91 5.94 12.53
N LYS A 139 -14.42 4.80 12.97
CA LYS A 139 -15.33 4.68 14.12
C LYS A 139 -14.86 3.59 15.06
N ILE A 140 -14.94 3.85 16.36
CA ILE A 140 -14.95 2.78 17.37
C ILE A 140 -16.33 2.14 17.35
N ILE A 141 -16.40 0.84 17.08
CA ILE A 141 -17.67 0.10 16.93
C ILE A 141 -17.88 -0.90 18.07
N SER A 142 -19.15 -1.16 18.40
CA SER A 142 -19.50 -2.10 19.47
C SER A 142 -19.25 -3.55 19.05
N ALA A 143 -19.07 -4.45 20.03
CA ALA A 143 -19.01 -5.90 19.79
C ALA A 143 -20.26 -6.41 19.04
N LYS A 144 -21.43 -5.85 19.36
CA LYS A 144 -22.71 -6.18 18.70
C LYS A 144 -22.69 -5.78 17.22
N ASP A 145 -22.14 -4.61 16.89
CA ASP A 145 -22.02 -4.16 15.50
C ASP A 145 -21.04 -5.02 14.71
N VAL A 146 -19.92 -5.41 15.34
CA VAL A 146 -18.97 -6.37 14.75
C VAL A 146 -19.65 -7.71 14.52
N LYS A 147 -20.34 -8.28 15.50
CA LYS A 147 -20.99 -9.58 15.34
C LYS A 147 -22.12 -9.54 14.31
N ARG A 148 -22.85 -8.42 14.22
CA ARG A 148 -23.85 -8.21 13.16
C ARG A 148 -23.21 -8.14 11.79
N LYS A 149 -22.11 -7.39 11.65
CA LYS A 149 -21.45 -7.17 10.37
C LYS A 149 -20.54 -8.32 9.96
N TYR A 150 -19.97 -9.05 10.91
CA TYR A 150 -18.95 -10.09 10.75
C TYR A 150 -19.26 -11.24 11.73
N PRO A 151 -20.31 -12.03 11.47
CA PRO A 151 -20.85 -13.01 12.41
C PRO A 151 -19.90 -14.16 12.74
N PHE A 152 -18.87 -14.36 11.93
CA PHE A 152 -17.82 -15.36 12.14
C PHE A 152 -16.80 -14.97 13.22
N PHE A 153 -16.70 -13.71 13.63
CA PHE A 153 -15.75 -13.33 14.70
C PHE A 153 -16.21 -13.81 16.08
N TYR A 154 -15.27 -14.36 16.84
CA TYR A 154 -15.35 -14.35 18.29
C TYR A 154 -14.96 -12.95 18.79
N THR A 155 -15.74 -12.40 19.71
CA THR A 155 -15.55 -11.02 20.20
C THR A 155 -15.59 -10.91 21.72
N GLY A 156 -15.69 -12.05 22.43
CA GLY A 156 -15.91 -12.07 23.88
C GLY A 156 -14.70 -11.61 24.70
N ASP A 157 -13.53 -11.59 24.08
CA ASP A 157 -12.23 -11.26 24.66
C ASP A 157 -11.66 -9.92 24.16
N LEU A 158 -12.45 -9.14 23.40
CA LEU A 158 -12.00 -7.88 22.83
C LEU A 158 -12.63 -6.68 23.56
N ASP A 159 -11.79 -5.74 23.94
CA ASP A 159 -12.15 -4.49 24.63
C ASP A 159 -12.66 -3.44 23.63
N ALA A 160 -12.03 -3.30 22.46
CA ALA A 160 -12.43 -2.31 21.45
C ALA A 160 -12.16 -2.75 20.01
N ARG A 161 -12.84 -2.11 19.06
CA ARG A 161 -12.71 -2.34 17.62
C ARG A 161 -12.76 -1.01 16.87
N SER A 162 -11.68 -0.68 16.16
CA SER A 162 -11.61 0.53 15.32
C SER A 162 -11.79 0.13 13.86
N LEU A 163 -12.86 0.62 13.23
CA LEU A 163 -13.21 0.28 11.85
C LEU A 163 -13.30 1.55 11.01
N ASN A 164 -12.63 1.55 9.86
CA ASN A 164 -12.89 2.49 8.79
C ASN A 164 -13.12 1.72 7.48
N THR A 165 -14.24 2.00 6.80
CA THR A 165 -14.59 1.39 5.50
C THR A 165 -14.69 2.41 4.37
N LYS A 166 -14.32 3.66 4.63
CA LYS A 166 -14.29 4.73 3.65
C LYS A 166 -12.83 5.03 3.35
N ASP A 167 -12.48 4.95 2.07
CA ASP A 167 -11.15 5.32 1.58
C ASP A 167 -10.01 4.48 2.17
N GLU A 168 -10.34 3.25 2.56
CA GLU A 168 -9.39 2.25 3.06
C GLU A 168 -9.65 0.89 2.41
N GLY A 169 -8.59 0.25 1.95
CA GLY A 169 -8.71 -0.95 1.16
C GLY A 169 -7.44 -1.27 0.38
N ALA A 170 -7.59 -1.74 -0.85
CA ALA A 170 -6.46 -1.97 -1.75
C ALA A 170 -6.66 -1.35 -3.14
N PHE A 171 -5.55 -1.01 -3.79
CA PHE A 171 -5.47 -0.53 -5.17
C PHE A 171 -4.24 -1.14 -5.85
N ILE A 172 -4.23 -1.29 -7.16
CA ILE A 172 -3.12 -1.97 -7.85
C ILE A 172 -1.92 -1.02 -8.00
N ALA A 173 -1.06 -0.94 -6.98
CA ALA A 173 0.06 0.01 -6.98
C ALA A 173 1.07 -0.24 -8.09
N ILE A 174 1.23 -1.48 -8.56
CA ILE A 174 2.14 -1.79 -9.67
C ILE A 174 1.71 -1.12 -10.98
N ASN A 175 0.40 -1.01 -11.24
CA ASN A 175 -0.12 -0.34 -12.43
C ASN A 175 0.21 1.17 -12.39
N MET A 176 0.05 1.78 -11.22
CA MET A 176 0.47 3.17 -10.94
C MET A 176 1.95 3.37 -11.22
N VAL A 177 2.76 2.48 -10.68
CA VAL A 177 4.21 2.61 -10.78
C VAL A 177 4.69 2.33 -12.19
N GLU A 178 4.18 1.32 -12.89
CA GLU A 178 4.51 1.07 -14.28
C GLU A 178 4.20 2.28 -15.16
N TRP A 179 3.08 2.98 -14.90
CA TRP A 179 2.73 4.17 -15.64
C TRP A 179 3.64 5.36 -15.32
N MET A 180 3.89 5.63 -14.04
CA MET A 180 4.81 6.69 -13.61
C MET A 180 6.25 6.43 -14.11
N ARG A 181 6.68 5.17 -14.19
CA ARG A 181 8.03 4.77 -14.67
C ARG A 181 8.23 4.94 -16.15
N LYS A 182 7.21 4.62 -16.96
CA LYS A 182 7.24 4.84 -18.42
C LYS A 182 7.58 6.30 -18.76
N LEU A 183 7.23 7.22 -17.87
CA LEU A 183 7.51 8.64 -17.99
C LEU A 183 8.92 9.04 -17.48
N ALA A 184 9.67 8.14 -16.84
CA ALA A 184 10.78 8.52 -15.96
C ALA A 184 12.18 7.86 -16.19
N GLY A 185 12.33 6.72 -16.91
CA GLY A 185 13.61 6.08 -17.40
C GLY A 185 14.84 5.87 -16.45
N ILE A 186 15.23 4.61 -16.07
CA ILE A 186 15.70 4.31 -14.68
C ILE A 186 16.77 3.13 -14.34
N ASP A 187 18.00 3.28 -13.65
CA ASP A 187 18.89 2.37 -12.69
C ASP A 187 19.65 2.80 -11.28
N LEU A 188 19.28 2.44 -9.97
CA LEU A 188 20.13 2.04 -8.74
C LEU A 188 19.47 1.90 -7.29
N SER A 189 20.30 1.70 -6.20
CA SER A 189 20.22 0.81 -4.99
C SER A 189 19.36 1.11 -3.73
N ILE A 190 19.05 0.03 -2.97
CA ILE A 190 18.03 -0.10 -1.90
C ILE A 190 18.60 -0.84 -0.66
N GLU A 191 18.10 -0.54 0.54
CA GLU A 191 18.26 -1.36 1.75
C GLU A 191 17.05 -2.28 1.98
N ALA A 192 17.27 -3.59 2.12
CA ALA A 192 16.20 -4.58 2.23
C ALA A 192 15.82 -4.92 3.69
N ARG A 193 14.51 -5.06 3.91
CA ARG A 193 13.92 -5.60 5.14
C ARG A 193 12.89 -6.65 4.77
N ARG A 194 12.96 -7.83 5.38
CA ARG A 194 12.04 -8.94 5.08
C ARG A 194 10.70 -8.74 5.74
N ARG A 195 9.65 -9.02 4.98
CA ARG A 195 8.27 -9.20 5.47
C ARG A 195 7.67 -10.38 4.72
N TYR A 196 7.02 -11.28 5.44
CA TYR A 196 6.36 -12.44 4.86
C TYR A 196 4.86 -12.22 4.82
N THR A 197 4.24 -12.69 3.75
CA THR A 197 2.80 -12.73 3.58
C THR A 197 2.49 -14.05 2.88
N TYR A 198 1.48 -14.75 3.38
CA TYR A 198 1.03 -16.02 2.84
C TYR A 198 -0.34 -15.83 2.23
N ILE A 199 -0.57 -16.46 1.08
CA ILE A 199 -1.89 -16.57 0.47
C ILE A 199 -2.26 -18.04 0.49
N PHE A 200 -3.41 -18.37 1.05
CA PHE A 200 -3.93 -19.74 1.11
C PHE A 200 -5.39 -19.77 0.68
N SER A 201 -5.79 -20.87 0.05
CA SER A 201 -7.17 -21.14 -0.33
C SER A 201 -7.87 -21.96 0.76
N VAL A 202 -9.17 -21.79 0.91
CA VAL A 202 -10.01 -22.59 1.82
C VAL A 202 -11.13 -23.27 1.06
N ASP A 203 -11.58 -24.44 1.55
CA ASP A 203 -12.67 -25.19 0.94
C ASP A 203 -14.02 -24.48 1.11
N ASP A 204 -14.28 -24.01 2.34
CA ASP A 204 -15.48 -23.27 2.73
C ASP A 204 -15.13 -21.80 3.06
N PRO A 205 -15.32 -20.86 2.11
CA PRO A 205 -14.99 -19.46 2.32
C PRO A 205 -16.03 -18.76 3.20
N LEU A 206 -15.61 -17.67 3.86
CA LEU A 206 -16.53 -16.78 4.56
C LEU A 206 -17.62 -16.26 3.60
N PRO A 207 -18.87 -16.10 4.08
CA PRO A 207 -19.99 -15.70 3.22
C PRO A 207 -19.90 -14.27 2.70
N GLN A 208 -18.87 -13.52 3.08
CA GLN A 208 -18.68 -12.11 2.76
C GLN A 208 -17.20 -11.72 2.92
N ASP A 209 -16.86 -10.55 2.36
CA ASP A 209 -15.50 -10.02 2.38
C ASP A 209 -15.01 -9.69 3.80
N LEU A 210 -13.84 -10.21 4.15
CA LEU A 210 -13.15 -9.92 5.40
C LEU A 210 -12.35 -8.62 5.23
N PRO A 211 -12.62 -7.54 6.01
CA PRO A 211 -11.77 -6.35 6.02
C PRO A 211 -10.35 -6.73 6.44
N LEU A 212 -9.36 -5.88 6.17
CA LEU A 212 -8.03 -6.11 6.73
C LEU A 212 -8.11 -5.99 8.25
N THR A 213 -8.13 -7.15 8.89
CA THR A 213 -8.30 -7.31 10.32
C THR A 213 -6.92 -7.47 10.91
N ILE A 214 -6.59 -6.61 11.86
CA ILE A 214 -5.33 -6.66 12.61
C ILE A 214 -5.66 -6.96 14.06
N ASP A 215 -5.10 -8.05 14.55
CA ASP A 215 -5.26 -8.47 15.94
C ASP A 215 -4.23 -7.79 16.87
N PRO A 216 -4.35 -7.95 18.20
CA PRO A 216 -3.39 -7.40 19.15
C PRO A 216 -1.96 -7.94 19.01
N THR A 217 -1.76 -9.09 18.36
CA THR A 217 -0.44 -9.70 18.14
C THR A 217 0.22 -9.24 16.84
N SER A 218 -0.42 -8.32 16.10
CA SER A 218 -0.01 -7.83 14.79
C SER A 218 -0.14 -8.85 13.65
N VAL A 219 -0.83 -9.98 13.89
CA VAL A 219 -1.33 -10.83 12.82
C VAL A 219 -2.39 -10.04 12.08
N HIS A 220 -2.28 -10.03 10.75
CA HIS A 220 -3.24 -9.39 9.88
C HIS A 220 -3.75 -10.37 8.84
N ILE A 221 -5.05 -10.33 8.60
CA ILE A 221 -5.72 -11.20 7.62
C ILE A 221 -6.81 -10.44 6.86
N ARG A 222 -6.95 -10.73 5.57
CA ARG A 222 -8.07 -10.27 4.73
C ARG A 222 -8.41 -11.26 3.64
N SER A 223 -9.60 -11.12 3.08
CA SER A 223 -9.95 -11.76 1.82
C SER A 223 -9.08 -11.21 0.68
N TYR A 224 -8.60 -12.10 -0.18
CA TYR A 224 -7.77 -11.81 -1.34
C TYR A 224 -8.52 -12.12 -2.64
N GLY A 225 -9.05 -13.33 -2.74
CA GLY A 225 -9.90 -13.82 -3.82
C GLY A 225 -11.21 -14.38 -3.29
N LEU A 226 -11.98 -15.06 -4.16
CA LEU A 226 -13.25 -15.69 -3.77
C LEU A 226 -13.07 -16.76 -2.68
N LYS A 227 -11.95 -17.48 -2.73
CA LYS A 227 -11.59 -18.54 -1.77
C LYS A 227 -10.22 -18.34 -1.13
N ASP A 228 -9.55 -17.24 -1.43
CA ASP A 228 -8.17 -17.00 -1.05
C ASP A 228 -8.10 -15.93 0.04
N TYR A 229 -7.26 -16.17 1.04
CA TYR A 229 -7.01 -15.27 2.16
C TYR A 229 -5.54 -14.92 2.20
N LEU A 230 -5.27 -13.65 2.44
CA LEU A 230 -3.95 -13.12 2.66
C LEU A 230 -3.73 -12.96 4.15
N VAL A 231 -2.65 -13.55 4.69
CA VAL A 231 -2.26 -13.44 6.08
C VAL A 231 -0.79 -13.05 6.22
N GLY A 232 -0.46 -12.26 7.24
CA GLY A 232 0.91 -11.95 7.60
C GLY A 232 1.02 -11.51 9.04
N CYS A 233 2.24 -11.34 9.52
CA CYS A 233 2.53 -10.82 10.85
C CYS A 233 3.88 -10.10 10.84
N LEU A 234 4.18 -9.37 11.92
CA LEU A 234 5.54 -8.95 12.18
C LEU A 234 6.39 -10.18 12.53
N SER A 235 7.65 -10.18 12.08
CA SER A 235 8.63 -11.19 12.51
C SER A 235 8.73 -11.18 14.04
N ILE A 236 8.70 -12.37 14.65
CA ILE A 236 8.94 -12.57 16.08
C ILE A 236 10.42 -12.33 16.40
N SER A 237 11.31 -12.56 15.43
CA SER A 237 12.74 -12.26 15.50
C SER A 237 13.03 -10.76 15.32
N PRO A 238 14.17 -10.26 15.85
CA PRO A 238 14.57 -8.86 15.70
C PRO A 238 14.54 -8.42 14.23
N ASN A 239 14.09 -7.18 13.97
CA ASN A 239 14.06 -6.63 12.62
C ASN A 239 15.48 -6.27 12.16
N VAL A 240 16.21 -7.26 11.66
CA VAL A 240 17.59 -7.11 11.18
C VAL A 240 17.61 -6.69 9.71
N VAL A 241 18.62 -5.91 9.32
CA VAL A 241 18.90 -5.67 7.89
C VAL A 241 19.36 -7.00 7.30
N VAL A 242 18.88 -7.34 6.10
CA VAL A 242 19.37 -8.50 5.35
C VAL A 242 20.00 -8.05 4.04
N ASP A 243 20.83 -8.90 3.46
CA ASP A 243 21.31 -8.67 2.09
C ASP A 243 20.12 -8.62 1.13
N VAL A 244 20.16 -7.72 0.15
CA VAL A 244 19.08 -7.51 -0.81
C VAL A 244 18.81 -8.73 -1.71
N ASN A 245 19.77 -9.65 -1.83
CA ASN A 245 19.64 -10.90 -2.57
C ASN A 245 19.42 -12.11 -1.65
N ASP A 246 19.30 -11.90 -0.34
CA ASP A 246 19.05 -12.98 0.60
C ASP A 246 17.55 -13.34 0.56
N PHE A 247 17.23 -14.45 -0.11
CA PHE A 247 15.91 -15.09 -0.14
C PHE A 247 15.84 -16.34 0.75
N SER A 248 16.87 -16.62 1.54
CA SER A 248 16.88 -17.78 2.43
C SER A 248 15.77 -17.69 3.49
N PHE A 249 15.05 -18.79 3.72
CA PHE A 249 14.07 -18.89 4.79
C PHE A 249 14.63 -19.83 5.87
N VAL A 250 14.59 -19.39 7.13
CA VAL A 250 14.82 -20.32 8.26
C VAL A 250 13.49 -21.02 8.49
N GLU A 251 13.35 -22.22 7.95
CA GLU A 251 12.28 -23.12 8.37
C GLU A 251 12.42 -23.34 9.89
N ASN A 252 11.38 -23.01 10.64
CA ASN A 252 11.20 -23.27 12.09
C ASN A 252 11.78 -22.21 13.05
N ALA A 253 11.26 -20.98 13.02
CA ALA A 253 11.35 -20.03 14.14
C ALA A 253 9.97 -19.77 14.74
#